data_AF-A0A2V8NWJ6-F1
#
_entry.id   AF-A0A2V8NWJ6-F1
#
_cell.length_a   1.000
_cell.length_b   1.000
_cell.length_c   1.000
_cell.angle_alpha   90.00
_cell.angle_beta   90.00
_cell.angle_gamma   90.00
#
_symmetry.space_group_name_H-M   'P 1'
#
loop_
_entity.id
_entity.type
_entity.pdbx_description
1 polymer ?
#
loop_
_entity_poly.entity_id
_entity_poly.type
_entity_poly.pdbx_seq_one_letter_code
_entity_poly.pdbx_strand_id
1 'polypeptide(L)'
;MEDNMKNQRTILLWIIGLLMAAIATWQFYRFAGFRDSKGLLETQGGAIHLWLAIGAAVITCLCAFMGIFRRINKTEEFHITS
;
A
#
# COMPACT_ATOMS: atom_id res chain seq x y z
N MET A 1 -9.32 -25.01 -11.73
CA MET A 1 -9.35 -24.55 -10.33
C MET A 1 -8.16 -23.66 -9.98
N GLU A 2 -6.95 -24.03 -10.40
CA GLU A 2 -5.72 -23.27 -10.09
C GLU A 2 -5.69 -21.82 -10.61
N ASP A 3 -6.18 -21.56 -11.82
CA ASP A 3 -6.19 -20.20 -12.39
C ASP A 3 -7.10 -19.24 -11.63
N ASN A 4 -8.20 -19.76 -11.10
CA ASN A 4 -9.13 -18.97 -10.31
C ASN A 4 -8.48 -18.53 -8.99
N MET A 5 -7.72 -19.42 -8.34
CA MET A 5 -6.95 -19.07 -7.13
C MET A 5 -5.84 -18.05 -7.41
N LYS A 6 -5.12 -18.19 -8.54
CA LYS A 6 -4.09 -17.23 -8.95
C LYS A 6 -4.68 -15.84 -9.19
N ASN A 7 -5.88 -15.76 -9.79
CA ASN A 7 -6.58 -14.50 -10.03
C ASN A 7 -7.09 -13.86 -8.72
N GLN A 8 -7.71 -14.66 -7.84
CA GLN A 8 -8.17 -14.17 -6.54
C GLN A 8 -7.03 -13.61 -5.67
N ARG A 9 -5.86 -14.26 -5.68
CA ARG A 9 -4.66 -13.74 -4.97
C ARG A 9 -4.22 -12.38 -5.52
N THR A 10 -4.24 -12.19 -6.84
CA THR A 10 -3.91 -10.89 -7.45
C THR A 10 -4.92 -9.82 -7.03
N ILE A 11 -6.22 -10.11 -7.09
CA ILE A 11 -7.28 -9.18 -6.66
C ILE A 11 -7.09 -8.80 -5.18
N LEU A 12 -6.81 -9.78 -4.32
CA LEU A 12 -6.54 -9.54 -2.90
C LEU A 12 -5.33 -8.61 -2.69
N LEU A 13 -4.24 -8.80 -3.44
CA LEU A 13 -3.06 -7.91 -3.36
C LEU A 13 -3.43 -6.47 -3.70
N TRP A 14 -4.26 -6.25 -4.73
CA TRP A 14 -4.74 -4.91 -5.09
C TRP A 14 -5.64 -4.30 -4.01
N ILE A 15 -6.59 -5.08 -3.47
CA ILE A 15 -7.50 -4.60 -2.41
C ILE A 15 -6.70 -4.22 -1.15
N ILE A 16 -5.78 -5.09 -0.71
CA ILE A 16 -4.94 -4.84 0.46
C ILE A 16 -4.03 -3.62 0.22
N GLY A 17 -3.42 -3.53 -0.97
CA GLY A 17 -2.58 -2.39 -1.33
C GLY A 17 -3.32 -1.05 -1.29
N LEU A 18 -4.53 -1.01 -1.85
CA LEU A 18 -5.42 0.17 -1.82
C LEU A 18 -5.85 0.54 -0.39
N LEU A 19 -6.23 -0.47 0.40
CA LEU A 19 -6.62 -0.25 1.80
C LEU A 19 -5.45 0.34 2.61
N MET A 20 -4.25 -0.20 2.44
CA MET A 20 -3.05 0.31 3.10
C MET A 20 -2.68 1.72 2.61
N ALA A 21 -2.95 2.05 1.35
CA ALA A 21 -2.70 3.39 0.81
C ALA A 21 -3.63 4.42 1.46
N ALA A 22 -4.90 4.05 1.64
CA ALA A 22 -5.88 4.87 2.35
C ALA A 22 -5.47 5.09 3.83
N ILE A 23 -5.04 4.02 4.51
CA ILE A 23 -4.55 4.11 5.90
C ILE A 23 -3.30 5.00 5.99
N ALA A 24 -2.36 4.84 5.07
CA ALA A 24 -1.14 5.66 5.02
C ALA A 24 -1.48 7.15 4.88
N THR A 25 -2.40 7.47 3.95
CA THR A 25 -2.85 8.84 3.69
C THR A 25 -3.57 9.42 4.91
N TRP A 26 -4.44 8.64 5.54
CA TRP A 26 -5.15 9.04 6.75
C TRP A 26 -4.21 9.34 7.92
N GLN A 27 -3.24 8.46 8.17
CA GLN A 27 -2.27 8.65 9.24
C GLN A 27 -1.34 9.83 8.97
N PHE A 28 -0.93 10.02 7.72
CA PHE A 28 -0.16 11.18 7.31
C PHE A 28 -0.93 12.48 7.50
N TYR A 29 -2.22 12.52 7.14
CA TYR A 29 -3.08 13.68 7.37
C TYR A 29 -3.16 14.04 8.86
N ARG A 30 -3.33 13.05 9.73
CA ARG A 30 -3.35 13.26 11.19
C ARG A 30 -2.03 13.80 11.73
N PHE A 31 -0.91 13.34 11.19
CA PHE A 31 0.41 13.88 11.52
C PHE A 31 0.57 15.32 11.03
N ALA A 32 0.26 15.58 9.76
CA ALA A 32 0.40 16.90 9.14
C ALA A 32 -0.53 17.95 9.76
N GLY A 33 -1.70 17.53 10.24
CA GLY A 33 -2.67 18.38 10.94
C GLY A 33 -2.45 18.48 12.46
N PHE A 34 -1.44 17.82 13.02
CA PHE A 34 -1.21 17.82 14.46
C PHE A 34 -0.69 19.19 14.92
N ARG A 35 -1.40 19.78 15.88
CA ARG A 35 -1.08 21.09 16.46
C ARG A 35 -0.97 20.93 17.98
N ASP A 36 0.07 21.49 18.58
CA ASP A 36 0.18 21.61 20.03
C ASP A 36 -0.89 22.57 20.58
N SER A 37 -1.08 22.54 21.89
CA SER A 37 -1.92 23.40 22.73
C SER A 37 -1.80 24.90 22.40
N LYS A 38 -0.67 25.32 21.83
CA LYS A 38 -0.39 26.69 21.39
C LYS A 38 -0.76 26.98 19.93
N GLY A 39 -1.37 26.01 19.24
CA GLY A 39 -1.76 26.10 17.82
C GLY A 39 -0.59 25.94 16.83
N LEU A 40 0.63 25.71 17.32
CA LEU A 40 1.84 25.50 16.52
C LEU A 40 1.92 24.05 16.05
N LEU A 41 2.49 23.85 14.85
CA LEU A 41 2.67 22.52 14.29
C LEU A 41 3.72 21.77 15.12
N GLU A 42 3.30 20.69 15.76
CA GLU A 42 4.16 19.94 16.68
C GLU A 42 4.47 18.57 16.08
N THR A 43 5.70 18.44 15.58
CA THR A 43 6.14 17.22 14.91
C THR A 43 6.48 16.09 15.89
N GLN A 44 6.62 16.39 17.19
CA GLN A 44 7.09 15.43 18.19
C GLN A 44 5.93 14.57 18.74
N GLY A 45 4.81 15.17 19.14
CA GLY A 45 3.60 14.45 19.59
C GLY A 45 2.93 13.61 18.50
N GLY A 46 3.06 14.01 17.22
CA GLY A 46 2.50 13.29 16.08
C GLY A 46 3.37 12.15 15.52
N ALA A 47 4.60 11.95 16.01
CA ALA A 47 5.58 11.07 15.37
C ALA A 47 5.10 9.62 15.18
N ILE A 48 4.26 9.11 16.09
CA ILE A 48 3.68 7.77 15.96
C ILE A 48 2.78 7.63 14.71
N HIS A 49 2.02 8.68 14.36
CA HIS A 49 1.21 8.68 13.15
C HIS A 49 2.07 8.66 11.89
N LEU A 50 3.22 9.35 11.91
CA LEU A 50 4.17 9.34 10.81
C LEU A 50 4.74 7.93 10.59
N TRP A 51 5.20 7.25 11.64
CA TRP A 51 5.72 5.88 11.52
C TRP A 51 4.66 4.90 11.01
N LEU A 52 3.41 5.03 11.47
CA LEU A 52 2.30 4.22 10.95
C LEU A 52 2.01 4.52 9.48
N ALA A 53 2.08 5.78 9.06
CA ALA A 53 1.92 6.17 7.66
C ALA A 53 3.03 5.59 6.78
N ILE A 54 4.28 5.66 7.22
CA ILE A 54 5.44 5.08 6.52
C ILE A 54 5.28 3.57 6.40
N GLY A 55 4.94 2.88 7.50
CA GLY A 55 4.74 1.43 7.49
C GLY A 55 3.65 1.01 6.51
N ALA A 56 2.50 1.69 6.52
CA ALA A 56 1.41 1.43 5.58
C ALA A 56 1.82 1.72 4.12
N ALA A 57 2.55 2.81 3.87
CA ALA A 57 3.04 3.15 2.53
C ALA A 57 4.02 2.09 1.98
N VAL A 58 4.91 1.57 2.81
CA VAL A 58 5.82 0.46 2.43
C VAL A 58 5.02 -0.78 2.03
N ILE A 59 4.00 -1.16 2.82
CA ILE A 59 3.14 -2.30 2.50
C ILE A 59 2.42 -2.09 1.17
N THR A 60 1.84 -0.91 0.93
CA THR A 60 1.23 -0.56 -0.36
C THR A 60 2.20 -0.74 -1.52
N CYS A 61 3.45 -0.27 -1.37
CA CYS A 61 4.47 -0.41 -2.40
C CYS A 61 4.79 -1.88 -2.68
N LEU A 62 4.93 -2.71 -1.64
CA LEU A 62 5.15 -4.15 -1.78
C LEU A 62 3.96 -4.85 -2.49
N CYS A 63 2.72 -4.51 -2.12
CA CYS A 63 1.53 -5.05 -2.78
C CYS A 63 1.47 -4.67 -4.27
N ALA A 64 1.77 -3.41 -4.60
CA ALA A 64 1.80 -2.93 -5.98
C ALA A 64 2.91 -3.61 -6.78
N PHE A 65 4.12 -3.71 -6.22
CA PHE A 65 5.24 -4.43 -6.81
C PHE A 65 4.86 -5.88 -7.11
N MET A 66 4.37 -6.63 -6.11
CA MET A 66 3.96 -8.02 -6.31
C MET A 66 2.82 -8.16 -7.33
N GLY A 67 1.86 -7.25 -7.33
CA GLY A 67 0.75 -7.23 -8.29
C GLY A 67 1.22 -7.03 -9.74
N ILE A 68 2.14 -6.09 -9.95
CA ILE A 68 2.70 -5.76 -11.27
C ILE A 68 3.59 -6.90 -11.78
N PHE A 69 4.55 -7.37 -10.98
CA PHE A 69 5.46 -8.43 -11.39
C PHE A 69 4.72 -9.74 -11.70
N ARG A 70 3.68 -10.10 -10.92
CA ARG A 70 2.83 -11.26 -11.24
C ARG A 70 2.06 -11.06 -12.55
N ARG A 71 1.61 -9.84 -12.85
CA ARG A 71 0.93 -9.54 -14.12
C ARG A 71 1.88 -9.71 -15.31
N ILE A 72 3.10 -9.17 -15.20
CA ILE A 72 4.13 -9.26 -16.25
C ILE A 72 4.54 -10.72 -16.49
N ASN A 73 4.79 -11.49 -15.43
CA ASN A 73 5.14 -12.91 -15.58
C ASN A 73 4.06 -13.72 -16.31
N LYS A 74 2.78 -13.39 -16.09
CA LYS A 74 1.67 -14.03 -16.82
C LYS A 74 1.60 -13.63 -18.29
N THR A 75 2.03 -12.41 -18.65
CA THR A 75 2.04 -11.98 -20.06
C THR A 75 3.21 -12.56 -20.84
N GLU A 76 4.34 -12.84 -20.18
CA GLU A 76 5.52 -13.47 -20.80
C GLU A 76 5.31 -14.96 -21.10
N GLU A 77 4.57 -15.68 -20.24
CA GLU A 77 4.22 -17.10 -20.46
C GLU A 77 3.39 -17.34 -21.74
N PHE A 78 2.74 -16.30 -22.29
CA PHE A 78 1.92 -16.42 -23.50
C PHE A 78 2.72 -16.44 -24.81
N HIS A 79 4.02 -16.13 -24.77
CA HIS A 79 4.86 -16.01 -25.97
C HIS A 79 5.70 -17.25 -26.29
N ILE A 80 5.72 -18.28 -25.43
CA ILE A 80 6.51 -19.52 -25.67
C ILE A 80 5.71 -20.59 -26.44
N THR A 81 4.41 -20.37 -26.67
CA THR A 81 3.58 -21.22 -27.54
C THR A 81 3.14 -20.45 -28.79
N SER A 82 4.08 -20.13 -29.68
CA SER A 82 3.81 -19.86 -31.09
C SER A 82 4.54 -20.87 -31.96
#